data_AF-A0A356TNV6-F1
#
_entry.id   AF-A0A356TNV6-F1
#
_cell.length_a   1.000
_cell.length_b   1.000
_cell.length_c   1.000
_cell.angle_alpha   90.00
_cell.angle_beta   90.00
_cell.angle_gamma   90.00
#
_symmetry.space_group_name_H-M   'P 1'
#
loop_
_entity.id
_entity.type
_entity.pdbx_description
1 polymer ?
#
loop_
_entity_poly.entity_id
_entity_poly.type
_entity_poly.pdbx_seq_one_letter_code
_entity_poly.pdbx_strand_id
1 'polypeptide(L)' 'MKRRVQVFVIRAADGPNGVPHPADDREVEATTTDGVRAAALAELEADGYRVRALSFAADGLVAYVEERG' A
#
# COMPACT_ATOMS: atom_id res chain seq x y z
N MET A 1 11.89 11.97 -6.01
CA MET A 1 11.66 10.80 -6.90
C MET A 1 10.27 10.30 -6.65
N LYS A 2 9.40 10.43 -7.66
CA LYS A 2 7.99 10.04 -7.58
C LYS A 2 7.82 8.58 -7.99
N ARG A 3 7.05 7.82 -7.21
CA ARG A 3 6.74 6.41 -7.45
C ARG A 3 5.27 6.15 -7.22
N ARG A 4 4.68 5.38 -8.13
CA ARG A 4 3.31 4.89 -8.00
C ARG A 4 3.28 3.74 -6.98
N VAL A 5 2.24 3.70 -6.16
CA VAL A 5 1.93 2.63 -5.21
C VAL A 5 0.58 2.06 -5.63
N GLN A 6 0.60 0.86 -6.19
CA GLN A 6 -0.61 0.11 -6.48
C GLN A 6 -1.11 -0.54 -5.20
N VAL A 7 -2.34 -0.22 -4.80
CA VAL A 7 -2.91 -0.66 -3.52
C VAL A 7 -3.94 -1.76 -3.75
N PHE A 8 -3.81 -2.84 -3.00
CA PHE A 8 -4.79 -3.91 -2.90
C PHE A 8 -5.31 -3.99 -1.47
N VAL A 9 -6.62 -3.84 -1.31
CA VAL A 9 -7.30 -3.82 -0.01
C VAL A 9 -7.97 -5.17 0.23
N ILE A 10 -7.63 -5.80 1.34
CA ILE A 10 -8.32 -6.94 1.91
C ILE A 10 -9.37 -6.37 2.87
N ARG A 11 -10.64 -6.52 2.50
CA ARG A 11 -11.75 -6.01 3.32
C ARG A 11 -11.87 -6.83 4.59
N ALA A 12 -12.17 -6.17 5.71
CA ALA A 12 -12.32 -6.86 6.99
C ALA A 12 -13.40 -7.96 6.94
N ALA A 13 -14.46 -7.74 6.15
CA ALA A 13 -15.56 -8.68 5.94
C ALA A 13 -15.15 -9.99 5.25
N ASP A 14 -14.07 -9.97 4.45
CA ASP A 14 -13.59 -11.15 3.71
C ASP A 14 -12.68 -12.03 4.58
N GLY A 15 -12.34 -11.56 5.79
CA GLY A 15 -11.45 -12.24 6.73
C GLY A 15 -9.97 -12.22 6.30
N PRO A 16 -9.09 -12.88 7.09
CA PRO A 16 -7.64 -12.79 6.88
C PRO A 16 -7.14 -13.45 5.59
N ASN A 17 -7.93 -14.33 4.98
CA ASN A 17 -7.64 -14.96 3.68
C ASN A 17 -8.54 -14.40 2.56
N GLY A 18 -9.13 -13.24 2.79
CA GLY A 18 -9.97 -12.55 1.82
C GLY A 18 -9.22 -12.22 0.55
N VAL A 19 -9.97 -12.14 -0.56
CA VAL A 19 -9.41 -11.77 -1.86
C VAL A 19 -8.97 -10.30 -1.80
N PRO A 20 -7.72 -9.97 -2.18
CA PRO A 20 -7.31 -8.57 -2.28
C PRO A 20 -8.04 -7.90 -3.45
N HIS A 21 -8.70 -6.78 -3.18
CA HIS A 21 -9.39 -5.98 -4.20
C HIS A 21 -8.52 -4.80 -4.61
N PRO A 22 -8.38 -4.49 -5.91
CA PRO A 22 -7.67 -3.30 -6.35
C PRO A 22 -8.36 -2.04 -5.81
N ALA A 23 -7.57 -1.11 -5.31
CA ALA A 23 -7.99 0.22 -4.87
C ALA A 23 -7.26 1.30 -5.67
N ASP A 24 -7.62 2.56 -5.41
CA ASP A 24 -7.00 3.70 -6.08
C ASP A 24 -5.48 3.72 -5.80
N ASP A 25 -4.72 3.77 -6.89
CA ASP A 25 -3.28 3.94 -6.85
C ASP A 25 -2.89 5.26 -6.19
N ARG A 26 -1.77 5.23 -5.46
CA ARG A 26 -1.19 6.41 -4.82
C ARG A 26 0.12 6.79 -5.46
N GLU A 27 0.52 8.03 -5.26
CA GLU A 27 1.83 8.50 -5.68
C GLU A 27 2.56 9.05 -4.48
N VAL A 28 3.75 8.48 -4.21
CA VAL A 28 4.62 8.93 -3.13
C VAL A 28 5.88 9.52 -3.71
N GLU A 29 6.41 10.53 -3.03
CA GLU A 29 7.67 11.15 -3.40
C GLU A 29 8.67 11.11 -2.24
N ALA A 30 9.87 10.62 -2.52
CA ALA A 30 11.00 10.69 -1.59
C ALA A 30 12.32 10.91 -2.36
N THR A 31 13.43 11.10 -1.65
CA THR A 31 14.76 11.29 -2.25
C THR A 31 15.51 9.96 -2.45
N THR A 32 15.06 8.88 -1.80
CA THR A 32 15.69 7.56 -1.85
C THR A 32 14.64 6.45 -2.00
N THR A 33 15.06 5.28 -2.46
CA THR A 33 14.19 4.08 -2.55
C THR A 33 13.61 3.68 -1.20
N ASP A 34 14.42 3.69 -0.14
CA ASP A 34 13.93 3.40 1.22
C ASP A 34 12.95 4.47 1.72
N GLY A 35 13.20 5.74 1.37
CA GLY A 35 12.29 6.84 1.66
C GLY A 35 10.94 6.69 0.97
N VAL A 36 10.93 6.17 -0.27
CA VAL A 36 9.69 5.87 -0.99
C VAL A 36 8.88 4.81 -0.25
N ARG A 37 9.54 3.74 0.23
CA ARG A 37 8.88 2.69 1.00
C ARG A 37 8.31 3.21 2.33
N ALA A 38 9.09 4.04 3.03
CA ALA A 38 8.67 4.64 4.29
C ALA A 38 7.49 5.60 4.12
N ALA A 39 7.52 6.44 3.06
CA ALA A 39 6.42 7.35 2.72
C ALA A 39 5.14 6.59 2.38
N ALA A 40 5.23 5.55 1.54
CA ALA A 40 4.09 4.70 1.21
C ALA A 40 3.49 4.02 2.44
N LEU A 41 4.32 3.51 3.36
CA LEU A 41 3.83 2.92 4.60
C LEU A 41 3.06 3.94 5.45
N ALA A 42 3.64 5.13 5.64
CA ALA A 42 3.05 6.19 6.45
C ALA A 42 1.72 6.70 5.87
N GLU A 43 1.62 6.90 4.55
CA GLU A 43 0.38 7.31 3.90
C GLU A 43 -0.73 6.26 4.03
N LEU A 44 -0.40 4.98 3.80
CA LEU A 44 -1.39 3.90 3.93
C LEU A 44 -1.89 3.74 5.36
N GLU A 45 -1.01 3.90 6.36
CA GLU A 45 -1.40 3.89 7.77
C GLU A 45 -2.23 5.11 8.18
N ALA A 46 -1.92 6.29 7.62
CA ALA A 46 -2.68 7.52 7.86
C ALA A 46 -4.10 7.44 7.28
N ASP A 47 -4.27 6.72 6.16
CA ASP A 47 -5.58 6.41 5.55
C ASP A 47 -6.37 5.35 6.35
N GLY A 48 -5.85 4.89 7.48
CA GLY A 48 -6.52 3.94 8.37
C GLY A 48 -6.33 2.48 7.98
N TYR A 49 -5.50 2.19 6.97
CA TYR A 49 -5.21 0.81 6.60
C TYR A 49 -4.12 0.20 7.49
N ARG A 50 -4.16 -1.12 7.62
CA ARG A 50 -3.04 -1.91 8.15
C ARG A 50 -2.25 -2.50 6.99
N VAL A 51 -1.00 -2.09 6.81
CA VAL A 51 -0.15 -2.63 5.75
C VAL A 51 0.29 -4.07 6.09
N ARG A 52 -0.07 -5.02 5.23
CA ARG A 52 0.29 -6.45 5.37
C ARG A 52 1.58 -6.76 4.61
N ALA A 53 1.71 -6.24 3.40
CA ALA A 53 2.90 -6.40 2.57
C ALA A 53 3.12 -5.17 1.70
N LEU A 54 4.37 -4.79 1.50
CA LEU A 54 4.78 -3.68 0.65
C LEU A 54 6.08 -4.06 -0.06
N SER A 55 6.02 -4.15 -1.39
CA SER A 55 7.11 -4.65 -2.24
C SER A 55 7.36 -3.73 -3.43
N PHE A 56 8.59 -3.70 -3.92
CA PHE A 56 8.94 -3.03 -5.16
C PHE A 56 8.55 -3.88 -6.37
N ALA A 57 7.95 -3.25 -7.36
CA ALA A 57 7.59 -3.83 -8.66
C ALA A 57 8.19 -2.99 -9.79
N ALA A 58 8.08 -3.47 -11.04
CA ALA A 58 8.66 -2.80 -12.20
C ALA A 58 8.19 -1.34 -12.35
N ASP A 59 6.92 -1.07 -12.07
CA ASP A 59 6.29 0.25 -12.25
C ASP A 59 6.18 1.09 -10.95
N GLY A 60 6.78 0.62 -9.84
CA GLY A 60 6.71 1.32 -8.56
C GLY A 60 6.65 0.38 -7.36
N LEU A 61 5.62 0.53 -6.52
CA LEU A 61 5.38 -0.32 -5.36
C LEU A 61 4.02 -0.98 -5.48
N VAL A 62 3.92 -2.16 -4.88
CA VAL A 62 2.65 -2.87 -4.68
C VAL A 62 2.45 -3.02 -3.17
N ALA A 63 1.32 -2.54 -2.69
CA ALA A 63 0.91 -2.62 -1.29
C ALA A 63 -0.32 -3.51 -1.16
N TYR A 64 -0.26 -4.46 -0.23
CA TYR A 64 -1.41 -5.21 0.25
C TYR A 64 -1.75 -4.71 1.64
N VAL A 65 -2.96 -4.22 1.81
CA VAL A 65 -3.42 -3.58 3.05
C VAL A 65 -4.73 -4.19 3.50
N GLU A 66 -5.00 -4.15 4.80
CA GLU A 66 -6.27 -4.57 5.40
C GLU A 66 -7.02 -3.34 5.90
N GLU A 67 -8.34 -3.31 5.74
CA GLU A 67 -9.18 -2.33 6.43
C GLU A 67 -9.10 -2.56 7.94
N ARG A 68 -8.79 -1.52 8.72
CA ARG A 68 -8.99 -1.58 10.16
C ARG A 68 -10.50 -1.48 10.41
N GLY A 69 -11.10 -2.60 10.81
CA GLY A 69 -12.48 -2.65 11.31
C GLY A 69 -12.69 -1.85 12.59
#